data_AF-A0A447T8S5-F1
#
_entry.id   AF-A0A447T8S5-F1
#
_cell.length_a   1.000
_cell.length_b   1.000
_cell.length_c   1.000
_cell.angle_alpha   90.00
_cell.angle_beta   90.00
_cell.angle_gamma   90.00
#
_symmetry.space_group_name_H-M   'P 1'
#
loop_
_entity.id
_entity.type
_entity.pdbx_description
1 polymer ?
#
loop_
_entity_poly.entity_id
_entity_poly.type
_entity_poly.pdbx_seq_one_letter_code
_entity_poly.pdbx_strand_id
1 'polypeptide(L)'
;MALGDEAGEIMGARMTAMLIGERPGLSSPDSVGLYLTAAPRAGRSDAERNCISNVRPDGLPYPLAAFKLAWLIDAALRQPTGVALKDGSAADPRWAALLARQTGLIKS
;
A
#
# COMPACT_ATOMS: atom_id res chain seq x y z
N MET A 1 -11.84 -1.52 7.65
CA MET A 1 -11.31 -0.12 7.77
C MET A 1 -12.24 0.80 6.98
N ALA A 2 -13.14 1.53 7.65
CA ALA A 2 -14.28 2.20 7.00
C ALA A 2 -14.05 3.69 6.70
N LEU A 3 -13.22 4.37 7.50
CA LEU A 3 -13.03 5.83 7.42
C LEU A 3 -12.50 6.29 6.06
N GLY A 4 -11.54 5.56 5.48
CA GLY A 4 -10.99 5.91 4.17
C GLY A 4 -12.03 5.87 3.06
N ASP A 5 -12.99 4.95 3.13
CA ASP A 5 -13.99 4.81 2.07
C ASP A 5 -15.11 5.84 2.19
N GLU A 6 -15.57 6.13 3.41
CA GLU A 6 -16.55 7.21 3.65
C GLU A 6 -15.97 8.58 3.24
N ALA A 7 -14.72 8.86 3.62
CA ALA A 7 -14.04 10.09 3.21
C ALA A 7 -13.87 10.16 1.68
N GLY A 8 -13.43 9.06 1.06
CA GLY A 8 -13.28 8.99 -0.39
C GLY A 8 -14.58 9.18 -1.15
N GLU A 9 -15.68 8.62 -0.64
CA GLU A 9 -17.03 8.78 -1.19
C GLU A 9 -17.49 10.24 -1.14
N ILE A 10 -17.37 10.88 0.04
CA ILE A 10 -17.74 12.29 0.24
C ILE A 10 -16.93 13.20 -0.71
N MET A 11 -15.64 12.89 -0.89
CA MET A 11 -14.74 13.68 -1.74
C MET A 11 -14.88 13.37 -3.24
N GLY A 12 -15.69 12.38 -3.64
CA GLY A 12 -15.78 11.92 -5.02
C GLY A 12 -14.45 11.38 -5.56
N ALA A 13 -13.61 10.84 -4.68
CA ALA A 13 -12.28 10.36 -5.04
C ALA A 13 -12.36 9.08 -5.87
N ARG A 14 -11.57 8.99 -6.95
CA ARG A 14 -11.48 7.75 -7.75
C ARG A 14 -10.88 6.59 -6.95
N MET A 15 -9.95 6.89 -6.05
CA MET A 15 -9.27 5.93 -5.18
C MET A 15 -8.91 6.59 -3.86
N THR A 16 -8.81 5.79 -2.79
CA THR A 16 -8.27 6.22 -1.50
C THR A 16 -7.14 5.29 -1.08
N ALA A 17 -6.01 5.86 -0.68
CA ALA A 17 -4.93 5.17 0.01
C ALA A 17 -4.87 5.64 1.46
N MET A 18 -5.14 4.75 2.39
CA MET A 18 -5.12 5.04 3.83
C MET A 18 -3.83 4.50 4.46
N LEU A 19 -3.09 5.35 5.16
CA LEU A 19 -1.87 4.99 5.89
C LEU A 19 -2.19 5.01 7.38
N ILE A 20 -2.01 3.90 8.08
CA ILE A 20 -2.31 3.80 9.51
C ILE A 20 -1.15 3.13 10.24
N GLY A 21 -0.70 3.75 11.34
CA GLY A 21 0.23 3.11 12.26
C GLY A 21 -0.38 1.86 12.89
N GLU A 22 0.35 0.75 12.90
CA GLU A 22 -0.14 -0.49 13.51
C GLU A 22 -0.15 -0.35 15.04
N ARG A 23 -1.15 -0.95 15.71
CA ARG A 23 -1.30 -0.83 17.16
C ARG A 23 -0.04 -1.38 17.85
N PRO A 24 0.58 -0.64 18.80
CA PRO A 24 1.78 -1.11 19.48
C PRO A 24 1.46 -2.35 20.33
N GLY A 25 1.86 -3.52 19.83
CA GLY A 25 1.79 -4.82 20.49
C GLY A 25 3.10 -5.58 20.26
N LEU A 26 4.03 -5.41 21.20
CA LEU A 26 5.30 -6.11 21.43
C LEU A 26 6.32 -6.41 20.30
N SER A 27 6.15 -6.02 19.03
CA SER A 27 7.19 -6.36 18.04
C SER A 27 7.57 -5.32 16.98
N SER A 28 6.78 -4.27 16.70
CA SER A 28 7.17 -3.22 15.72
C SER A 28 6.35 -1.93 15.88
N PRO A 29 6.68 -1.06 16.86
CA PRO A 29 5.96 0.21 17.10
C PRO A 29 6.11 1.23 15.97
N ASP A 30 6.99 0.96 15.00
CA ASP A 30 7.35 1.80 13.85
C ASP A 30 6.71 1.33 12.53
N SER A 31 5.82 0.33 12.56
CA SER A 31 5.15 -0.23 11.38
C SER A 31 3.91 0.57 10.95
N VAL A 32 3.78 0.78 9.64
CA VAL A 32 2.60 1.37 8.99
C VAL A 32 1.95 0.34 8.07
N GLY A 33 0.62 0.26 8.10
CA GLY A 33 -0.18 -0.43 7.09
C GLY A 33 -0.74 0.56 6.06
N LEU A 34 -0.72 0.18 4.78
CA LEU A 34 -1.33 0.93 3.67
C LEU A 34 -2.48 0.14 3.06
N TYR A 35 -3.61 0.80 2.86
CA TYR A 35 -4.83 0.20 2.31
C TYR A 35 -5.33 1.01 1.12
N LEU A 36 -5.39 0.39 -0.05
CA LEU A 36 -5.85 1.02 -1.29
C LEU A 36 -7.23 0.49 -1.68
N THR A 37 -8.19 1.39 -1.84
CA THR A 37 -9.54 1.12 -2.36
C THR A 37 -9.77 1.94 -3.63
N ALA A 38 -10.21 1.30 -4.72
CA ALA A 38 -10.76 1.98 -5.88
C ALA A 38 -12.28 2.12 -5.76
N ALA A 39 -12.83 3.24 -6.25
CA ALA A 39 -14.24 3.60 -6.10
C ALA A 39 -14.72 3.43 -4.63
N PRO A 40 -14.09 4.15 -3.68
CA PRO A 40 -14.44 4.09 -2.27
C PRO A 40 -15.93 4.41 -2.06
N ARG A 41 -16.59 3.62 -1.20
CA ARG A 41 -17.97 3.81 -0.74
C ARG A 41 -18.17 3.17 0.62
N ALA A 42 -19.09 3.71 1.42
CA ALA A 42 -19.52 3.08 2.66
C ALA A 42 -19.96 1.63 2.41
N GLY A 43 -19.59 0.73 3.33
CA GLY A 43 -19.95 -0.69 3.24
C GLY A 43 -19.04 -1.56 2.36
N ARG A 44 -17.93 -1.04 1.81
CA ARG A 44 -16.91 -1.89 1.15
C ARG A 44 -16.35 -2.94 2.12
N SER A 45 -16.11 -4.14 1.62
CA SER A 45 -15.50 -5.24 2.35
C SER A 45 -13.98 -5.19 2.29
N ASP A 46 -13.29 -5.82 3.25
CA ASP A 46 -11.82 -5.86 3.25
C ASP A 46 -11.24 -6.61 2.04
N ALA A 47 -12.03 -7.51 1.43
CA ALA A 47 -11.66 -8.21 0.21
C ALA A 47 -11.52 -7.29 -1.01
N GLU A 48 -12.06 -6.07 -0.96
CA GLU A 48 -12.00 -5.07 -2.04
C GLU A 48 -10.81 -4.11 -1.91
N ARG A 49 -9.97 -4.33 -0.89
CA ARG A 49 -8.83 -3.46 -0.56
C ARG A 49 -7.51 -4.19 -0.79
N ASN A 50 -6.56 -3.53 -1.46
CA ASN A 50 -5.19 -4.01 -1.43
C ASN A 50 -4.52 -3.55 -0.14
N CYS A 51 -3.75 -4.42 0.50
CA CYS A 51 -3.03 -4.14 1.75
C CYS A 51 -1.52 -4.26 1.51
N ILE A 52 -0.76 -3.27 1.99
CA ILE A 52 0.69 -3.33 2.15
C ILE A 52 0.97 -3.21 3.65
N SER A 53 1.49 -4.26 4.26
CA SER A 53 1.79 -4.30 5.70
C SER A 53 3.30 -4.29 5.96
N ASN A 54 3.68 -4.23 7.25
CA ASN A 54 5.08 -4.28 7.69
C ASN A 54 5.94 -3.19 7.06
N VAL A 55 5.37 -2.00 6.82
CA VAL A 55 6.12 -0.88 6.23
C VAL A 55 6.90 -0.16 7.32
N ARG A 56 8.20 -0.46 7.37
CA ARG A 56 9.16 0.03 8.36
C ARG A 56 10.60 -0.25 7.90
N PRO A 57 11.61 0.39 8.51
CA PRO A 57 13.02 0.18 8.14
C PRO A 57 13.49 -1.28 8.14
N ASP A 58 13.21 -2.07 9.19
CA ASP A 58 13.60 -3.51 9.21
C ASP A 58 12.53 -4.45 8.62
N GLY A 59 11.52 -3.90 7.94
CA GLY A 59 10.46 -4.63 7.26
C GLY A 59 10.52 -4.37 5.76
N LEU A 60 9.44 -3.82 5.22
CA LEU A 60 9.39 -3.23 3.88
C LEU A 60 9.79 -1.75 3.97
N PRO A 61 10.99 -1.36 3.49
CA PRO A 61 11.46 0.03 3.55
C PRO A 61 10.53 0.98 2.81
N TYR A 62 10.42 2.21 3.31
CA TYR A 62 9.50 3.23 2.77
C TYR A 62 9.61 3.43 1.25
N PRO A 63 10.82 3.48 0.64
CA PRO A 63 10.91 3.63 -0.82
C PRO A 63 10.29 2.46 -1.60
N LEU A 64 10.45 1.23 -1.10
CA LEU A 64 9.87 0.04 -1.73
C LEU A 64 8.35 -0.04 -1.48
N ALA A 65 7.87 0.36 -0.30
CA ALA A 65 6.44 0.48 -0.02
C ALA A 65 5.76 1.52 -0.92
N ALA A 66 6.38 2.70 -1.08
CA ALA A 66 5.89 3.75 -1.98
C ALA A 66 5.86 3.28 -3.45
N PHE A 67 6.90 2.57 -3.90
CA PHE A 67 6.93 1.97 -5.23
C PHE A 67 5.76 0.99 -5.44
N LYS A 68 5.56 0.08 -4.47
CA LYS A 68 4.48 -0.91 -4.51
C LYS A 68 3.10 -0.25 -4.53
N LEU A 69 2.88 0.78 -3.70
CA LEU A 69 1.64 1.56 -3.71
C LEU A 69 1.40 2.23 -5.07
N ALA A 70 2.41 2.89 -5.65
CA ALA A 70 2.30 3.53 -6.95
C ALA A 70 1.99 2.52 -8.07
N TRP A 71 2.63 1.35 -8.03
CA TRP A 71 2.34 0.25 -8.96
C TRP A 71 0.88 -0.23 -8.83
N LEU A 72 0.39 -0.41 -7.61
CA LEU A 72 -0.99 -0.81 -7.35
C LEU A 72 -2.00 0.25 -7.80
N ILE A 73 -1.70 1.53 -7.62
CA ILE A 73 -2.53 2.64 -8.10
C ILE A 73 -2.67 2.57 -9.63
N ASP A 74 -1.56 2.42 -10.37
CA ASP A 74 -1.60 2.30 -11.83
C ASP A 74 -2.40 1.07 -12.29
N ALA A 75 -2.16 -0.08 -11.66
CA ALA A 75 -2.90 -1.31 -11.98
C ALA A 75 -4.40 -1.16 -11.68
N ALA A 76 -4.76 -0.47 -10.58
CA ALA A 76 -6.13 -0.20 -10.19
C ALA A 76 -6.88 0.73 -11.17
N LEU A 77 -6.18 1.40 -12.10
CA LEU A 77 -6.83 2.14 -13.18
C LEU A 77 -7.51 1.21 -14.20
N ARG A 78 -7.09 -0.05 -14.28
CA ARG A 78 -7.51 -1.05 -15.28
C ARG A 78 -8.31 -2.21 -14.71
N GLN A 79 -8.22 -2.47 -13.41
CA GLN A 79 -8.94 -3.55 -12.72
C GLN A 79 -9.27 -3.16 -11.27
N PRO A 80 -10.32 -3.72 -10.66
CA PRO A 80 -10.70 -3.36 -9.29
C PRO A 80 -9.63 -3.78 -8.27
N THR A 81 -9.48 -2.97 -7.21
CA THR A 81 -8.63 -3.28 -6.06
C THR A 81 -9.12 -4.51 -5.29
N GLY A 82 -8.28 -5.01 -4.37
CA GLY A 82 -8.60 -6.14 -3.52
C GLY A 82 -8.14 -7.46 -4.08
N VAL A 83 -8.89 -8.54 -3.80
CA VAL A 83 -8.52 -9.91 -4.17
C VAL A 83 -8.32 -10.10 -5.67
N ALA A 84 -8.99 -9.29 -6.48
CA ALA A 84 -8.92 -9.26 -7.94
C ALA A 84 -7.62 -8.62 -8.48
N LEU A 85 -6.95 -7.77 -7.70
CA LEU A 85 -5.69 -7.13 -8.08
C LEU A 85 -4.53 -7.74 -7.29
N LYS A 86 -3.75 -8.59 -7.94
CA LYS A 86 -2.52 -9.15 -7.38
C LYS A 86 -1.37 -8.17 -7.53
N ASP A 87 -0.52 -8.15 -6.52
CA ASP A 87 0.72 -7.36 -6.54
C ASP A 87 1.78 -8.04 -7.43
N GLY A 88 2.07 -7.40 -8.57
CA GLY A 88 3.12 -7.78 -9.51
C GLY A 88 4.32 -6.84 -9.47
N SER A 89 4.39 -5.91 -8.51
CA SER A 89 5.42 -4.85 -8.48
C SER A 89 6.85 -5.39 -8.45
N ALA A 90 7.07 -6.57 -7.86
CA ALA A 90 8.40 -7.20 -7.79
C ALA A 90 8.94 -7.67 -9.17
N ALA A 91 8.05 -7.86 -10.16
CA ALA A 91 8.44 -8.20 -11.52
C ALA A 91 8.80 -6.98 -12.38
N ASP A 92 8.52 -5.76 -11.91
CA ASP A 92 8.91 -4.53 -12.60
C ASP A 92 10.45 -4.34 -12.49
N PRO A 93 11.19 -4.18 -13.59
CA PRO A 93 12.64 -3.99 -13.53
C PRO A 93 13.09 -2.81 -12.64
N ARG A 94 12.25 -1.80 -12.47
CA ARG A 94 12.52 -0.65 -11.58
C ARG A 94 12.53 -1.05 -10.11
N TRP A 95 11.83 -2.12 -9.73
CA TRP A 95 11.89 -2.68 -8.37
C TRP A 95 13.30 -3.15 -8.02
N ALA A 96 13.92 -3.95 -8.90
CA ALA A 96 15.26 -4.47 -8.68
C ALA A 96 16.30 -3.34 -8.58
N ALA A 97 16.18 -2.33 -9.45
CA ALA A 97 17.05 -1.15 -9.41
C ALA A 97 16.89 -0.35 -8.09
N LEU A 98 15.66 -0.20 -7.60
CA LEU A 98 15.40 0.48 -6.34
C LEU A 98 15.92 -0.32 -5.14
N LEU A 99 15.70 -1.64 -5.12
CA LEU A 99 16.20 -2.52 -4.08
C LEU A 99 17.73 -2.43 -3.96
N ALA A 100 18.45 -2.48 -5.09
CA ALA A 100 19.91 -2.38 -5.10
C ALA A 100 20.41 -1.05 -4.51
N ARG A 101 19.73 0.08 -4.80
CA ARG A 101 20.03 1.38 -4.21
C ARG A 101 19.80 1.40 -2.70
N GLN A 102 18.72 0.79 -2.23
CA GLN A 102 18.43 0.70 -0.78
C GLN A 102 19.48 -0.13 -0.04
N THR A 103 19.91 -1.26 -0.60
CA THR A 103 20.97 -2.09 0.01
C THR A 103 22.32 -1.38 0.05
N GLY A 104 22.62 -0.54 -0.95
CA GLY A 104 23.85 0.26 -0.99
C GLY A 104 23.92 1.36 0.08
N LEU A 105 22.78 1.97 0.41
CA LEU A 105 22.68 3.03 1.43
C LEU A 105 22.81 2.51 2.88
N ILE A 106 22.55 1.22 3.12
CA ILE A 106 22.63 0.59 4.45
C ILE A 106 24.08 0.19 4.80
N LYS A 107 24.98 0.11 3.80
CA LYS A 107 26.37 -0.35 3.96
C LYS A 107 27.41 0.77 4.09
N SER A 108 26.98 2.03 4.18
CA SER A 108 27.81 3.23 4.34
C SER A 108 27.57 3.89 5.68
#